data_AF-A0A7V2MEL6-F1
#
_entry.id   AF-A0A7V2MEL6-F1
#
_cell.length_a   1.000
_cell.length_b   1.000
_cell.length_c   1.000
_cell.angle_alpha   90.00
_cell.angle_beta   90.00
_cell.angle_gamma   90.00
#
_symmetry.space_group_name_H-M   'P 1'
#
loop_
_entity.id
_entity.type
_entity.pdbx_description
1 polymer ?
#
loop_
_entity_poly.entity_id
_entity_poly.type
_entity_poly.pdbx_seq_one_letter_code
_entity_poly.pdbx_strand_id
1 'polypeptide(L)'
;MFHRTNTYHLRELVTAALITYVGLLVFKFIPMSIFGRDILFDASGHIAIAMFVLYALWFFIDQNKSWHTPYYIFCAVVLCIISFQRLLDQEHNDVGLLLGFLLGAIAIGSAEWPRIRKNISY
;
A
#
# COMPACT_ATOMS: atom_id res chain seq x y z
N MET A 1 5.15 19.85 21.48
CA MET A 1 3.96 19.41 22.25
C MET A 1 3.53 18.04 21.70
N PHE A 2 4.18 16.98 22.17
CA PHE A 2 4.03 15.59 21.70
C PHE A 2 3.15 14.82 22.70
N HIS A 3 1.81 14.80 22.59
CA HIS A 3 1.05 13.87 23.45
C HIS A 3 -0.42 13.54 23.12
N ARG A 4 -0.90 13.67 21.88
CA ARG A 4 -2.21 13.07 21.54
C ARG A 4 -2.16 12.54 20.11
N THR A 5 -2.06 11.21 19.97
CA THR A 5 -2.57 10.38 18.84
C THR A 5 -1.88 9.00 18.68
N ASN A 6 -0.94 8.61 19.54
CA ASN A 6 -0.06 7.44 19.26
C ASN A 6 -0.78 6.07 19.15
N THR A 7 -1.87 5.84 19.88
CA THR A 7 -2.54 4.52 19.92
C THR A 7 -3.47 4.25 18.73
N TYR A 8 -4.14 5.27 18.20
CA TYR A 8 -5.00 5.11 17.03
C TYR A 8 -4.18 4.88 15.76
N HIS A 9 -3.07 5.61 15.63
CA HIS A 9 -2.16 5.47 14.49
C HIS A 9 -1.43 4.13 14.46
N LEU A 10 -1.00 3.60 15.62
CA LEU A 10 -0.38 2.29 15.66
C LEU A 10 -1.35 1.19 15.21
N ARG A 11 -2.63 1.30 15.61
CA ARG A 11 -3.66 0.33 15.23
C ARG A 11 -3.95 0.38 13.72
N GLU A 12 -3.99 1.57 13.12
CA GLU A 12 -4.15 1.76 11.67
C GLU A 12 -2.98 1.12 10.91
N LEU A 13 -1.74 1.40 11.34
CA LEU A 13 -0.53 0.83 10.74
C LEU A 13 -0.49 -0.70 10.86
N VAL A 14 -0.80 -1.25 12.03
CA VAL A 14 -0.87 -2.71 12.25
C VAL A 14 -1.98 -3.34 11.41
N THR A 15 -3.12 -2.66 11.25
CA THR A 15 -4.24 -3.14 10.42
C THR A 15 -3.84 -3.15 8.95
N ALA A 16 -3.23 -2.07 8.46
CA ALA A 16 -2.70 -1.99 7.10
C ALA A 16 -1.62 -3.06 6.86
N ALA A 17 -0.73 -3.30 7.82
CA ALA A 17 0.31 -4.34 7.75
C ALA A 17 -0.31 -5.73 7.66
N LEU A 18 -1.30 -6.03 8.51
CA LEU A 18 -2.00 -7.32 8.51
C LEU A 18 -2.77 -7.54 7.21
N ILE A 19 -3.52 -6.55 6.74
CA ILE A 19 -4.28 -6.66 5.47
C ILE A 19 -3.32 -6.82 4.29
N THR A 20 -2.23 -6.06 4.26
CA THR A 20 -1.20 -6.19 3.21
C THR A 20 -0.58 -7.59 3.26
N TYR A 21 -0.19 -8.08 4.44
CA TYR A 21 0.41 -9.40 4.61
C TYR A 21 -0.53 -10.54 4.24
N VAL A 22 -1.78 -10.52 4.74
CA VAL A 22 -2.80 -11.53 4.42
C VAL A 22 -3.14 -11.48 2.93
N GLY A 23 -3.32 -10.28 2.38
CA GLY A 23 -3.57 -10.09 0.96
C GLY A 23 -2.43 -10.67 0.11
N LEU A 24 -1.17 -10.39 0.47
CA LEU A 24 -0.01 -10.98 -0.20
C LEU A 24 -0.01 -12.50 -0.13
N LEU A 25 -0.33 -13.11 1.02
CA LEU A 25 -0.45 -14.56 1.12
C LEU A 25 -1.56 -15.12 0.23
N VAL A 26 -2.73 -14.47 0.20
CA VAL A 26 -3.85 -14.86 -0.66
C VAL A 26 -3.45 -14.78 -2.14
N PHE A 27 -2.81 -13.69 -2.55
CA PHE A 27 -2.28 -13.52 -3.92
C PHE A 27 -1.03 -14.35 -4.20
N LYS A 28 -0.41 -14.96 -3.20
CA LYS A 28 0.59 -15.99 -3.40
C LYS A 28 -0.06 -17.33 -3.75
N PHE A 29 -0.94 -17.80 -2.87
CA PHE A 29 -1.45 -19.17 -2.95
C PHE A 29 -2.56 -19.36 -3.99
N ILE A 30 -3.44 -18.37 -4.20
CA ILE A 30 -4.53 -18.50 -5.18
C ILE A 30 -3.98 -18.53 -6.63
N PRO A 31 -3.13 -17.59 -7.06
CA PRO A 31 -2.59 -17.60 -8.41
C PRO A 31 -1.67 -18.80 -8.65
N MET A 32 -0.91 -19.25 -7.64
CA MET A 32 -0.08 -20.45 -7.76
C MET A 32 -0.93 -21.70 -8.02
N SER A 33 -2.11 -21.80 -7.40
CA SER A 33 -3.05 -22.90 -7.63
C SER A 33 -3.74 -22.86 -9.00
N ILE A 34 -3.91 -21.69 -9.61
CA ILE A 34 -4.68 -21.52 -10.85
C ILE A 34 -3.76 -21.46 -12.08
N PHE A 35 -2.64 -20.75 -11.98
CA PHE A 35 -1.74 -20.45 -13.10
C PHE A 35 -0.40 -21.20 -13.03
N GLY A 36 -0.11 -21.90 -11.92
CA GLY A 36 1.07 -22.76 -11.75
C GLY A 36 2.42 -22.04 -11.74
N ARG A 37 2.44 -20.69 -11.75
CA ARG A 37 3.66 -19.87 -11.69
C ARG A 37 3.47 -18.66 -10.77
N ASP A 38 4.54 -18.23 -10.12
CA ASP A 38 4.55 -17.15 -9.09
C ASP A 38 4.50 -15.71 -9.68
N ILE A 39 4.23 -15.57 -10.97
CA ILE A 39 4.40 -14.31 -11.73
C ILE A 39 3.48 -13.19 -11.19
N LEU A 40 2.26 -13.55 -10.75
CA LEU A 40 1.33 -12.58 -10.17
C LEU A 40 1.82 -12.07 -8.80
N PHE A 41 2.41 -12.96 -8.00
CA PHE A 41 2.85 -12.66 -6.64
C PHE A 41 4.10 -11.80 -6.64
N ASP A 42 5.05 -12.06 -7.54
CA ASP A 42 6.30 -11.29 -7.56
C ASP A 42 6.06 -9.84 -7.99
N ALA A 43 5.22 -9.63 -9.02
CA ALA A 43 4.85 -8.29 -9.48
C ALA A 43 3.95 -7.54 -8.48
N SER A 44 2.91 -8.20 -7.92
CA SER A 44 2.00 -7.55 -6.96
C SER A 44 2.66 -7.31 -5.60
N GLY A 45 3.60 -8.18 -5.22
CA GLY A 45 4.34 -8.15 -3.96
C GLY A 45 5.10 -6.85 -3.77
N HIS A 46 5.91 -6.50 -4.76
CA HIS A 46 6.75 -5.30 -4.70
C HIS A 46 5.95 -4.02 -4.60
N ILE A 47 4.84 -3.89 -5.35
CA ILE A 47 3.98 -2.70 -5.30
C ILE A 47 3.22 -2.62 -3.99
N ALA A 48 2.64 -3.72 -3.52
CA ALA A 48 1.91 -3.71 -2.25
C ALA A 48 2.82 -3.37 -1.06
N ILE A 49 4.04 -3.92 -1.02
CA ILE A 49 5.03 -3.58 0.01
C ILE A 49 5.45 -2.11 -0.11
N ALA A 50 5.72 -1.62 -1.32
CA ALA A 50 6.09 -0.22 -1.53
C ALA A 50 4.99 0.74 -1.07
N MET A 51 3.72 0.44 -1.39
CA MET A 51 2.57 1.22 -0.91
C MET A 51 2.47 1.18 0.62
N PHE A 52 2.70 0.03 1.25
CA PHE A 52 2.72 -0.08 2.71
C PHE A 52 3.85 0.74 3.34
N VAL A 53 5.06 0.69 2.78
CA VAL A 53 6.21 1.48 3.28
C VAL A 53 5.95 2.98 3.12
N LEU A 54 5.43 3.41 1.97
CA LEU A 54 5.06 4.80 1.73
C LEU A 54 3.93 5.25 2.68
N TYR A 55 2.99 4.36 3.02
CA TYR A 55 1.99 4.64 4.03
C TYR A 55 2.60 4.71 5.45
N ALA A 56 3.53 3.82 5.79
CA ALA A 56 4.26 3.87 7.07
C ALA A 56 5.08 5.17 7.23
N LEU A 57 5.71 5.63 6.14
CA LEU A 57 6.45 6.89 6.10
C LEU A 57 5.53 8.12 6.17
N TRP A 58 4.30 8.02 5.65
CA TRP A 58 3.28 9.07 5.77
C TRP A 58 3.02 9.45 7.23
N PHE A 59 3.11 8.52 8.18
CA PHE A 59 2.93 8.83 9.61
C PHE A 59 3.93 9.85 10.16
N PHE A 60 5.15 9.88 9.62
CA PHE A 60 6.15 10.88 10.03
C PHE A 60 5.89 12.23 9.35
N ILE A 61 5.34 12.20 8.14
CA ILE A 61 5.05 13.39 7.33
C ILE A 61 3.76 14.09 7.76
N ASP A 62 2.74 13.35 8.21
CA ASP A 62 1.44 13.89 8.66
C ASP A 62 1.59 14.86 9.86
N GLN A 63 2.75 14.83 10.54
CA GLN A 63 3.07 15.79 11.60
C GLN A 63 3.34 17.21 11.07
N ASN A 64 3.68 17.37 9.79
CA ASN A 64 3.98 18.66 9.18
C ASN A 64 3.20 18.92 7.89
N LYS A 65 2.15 19.74 8.00
CA LYS A 65 1.25 20.08 6.88
C LYS A 65 1.94 20.59 5.62
N SER A 66 3.08 21.29 5.73
CA SER A 66 3.78 21.80 4.55
C SER A 66 4.42 20.69 3.70
N TRP A 67 4.65 19.51 4.29
CA TRP A 67 5.28 18.38 3.62
C TRP A 67 4.28 17.41 2.95
N HIS A 68 2.97 17.62 3.12
CA HIS A 68 1.97 16.71 2.56
C HIS A 68 2.05 16.65 1.03
N THR A 69 1.95 17.81 0.36
CA THR A 69 1.98 17.93 -1.09
C THR A 69 3.29 17.39 -1.72
N PRO A 70 4.50 17.80 -1.26
CA PRO A 70 5.73 17.25 -1.83
C PRO A 70 5.87 15.74 -1.57
N TYR A 71 5.34 15.23 -0.45
CA TYR A 71 5.35 13.81 -0.18
C TYR A 71 4.39 13.00 -1.07
N TYR A 72 3.22 13.53 -1.41
CA TYR A 72 2.33 12.89 -2.40
C TYR A 72 3.01 12.78 -3.76
N ILE A 73 3.70 13.84 -4.19
CA ILE A 73 4.47 13.82 -5.45
C ILE A 73 5.59 12.78 -5.36
N PHE A 74 6.31 12.73 -4.23
CA PHE A 74 7.34 11.71 -4.00
C PHE A 74 6.77 10.29 -4.08
N CYS A 75 5.65 10.01 -3.42
CA CYS A 75 4.98 8.71 -3.48
C CYS A 75 4.60 8.33 -4.91
N ALA A 76 4.02 9.26 -5.67
CA ALA A 76 3.66 9.04 -7.06
C ALA A 76 4.89 8.72 -7.93
N VAL A 77 5.98 9.45 -7.75
CA VAL A 77 7.24 9.20 -8.48
C VAL A 77 7.83 7.83 -8.12
N VAL A 78 7.88 7.48 -6.83
CA VAL A 78 8.39 6.17 -6.39
C VAL A 78 7.55 5.03 -6.97
N LEU A 79 6.21 5.12 -6.90
CA LEU A 79 5.33 4.10 -7.46
C LEU A 79 5.46 4.00 -8.98
N CYS A 80 5.64 5.12 -9.68
CA CYS A 80 5.94 5.11 -11.12
C CYS A 80 7.26 4.41 -11.41
N ILE A 81 8.35 4.73 -10.69
CA ILE A 81 9.67 4.11 -10.89
C ILE A 81 9.59 2.59 -10.68
N ILE A 82 8.96 2.14 -9.59
CA ILE A 82 8.81 0.71 -9.29
C ILE A 82 7.97 0.03 -10.37
N SER A 83 6.91 0.69 -10.85
CA SER A 83 6.08 0.16 -11.93
C SER A 83 6.86 0.02 -13.23
N PHE A 84 7.67 1.03 -13.59
CA PHE A 84 8.53 0.99 -14.79
C PHE A 84 9.62 -0.07 -14.69
N GLN A 85 10.25 -0.22 -13.52
CA GLN A 85 11.23 -1.27 -13.30
C GLN A 85 10.61 -2.66 -13.53
N ARG A 86 9.38 -2.86 -13.05
CA ARG A 86 8.63 -4.13 -13.25
C ARG A 86 8.15 -4.35 -14.68
N LEU A 87 7.91 -3.28 -15.44
CA LEU A 87 7.66 -3.33 -16.89
C LEU A 87 8.90 -3.79 -17.67
N LEU A 88 10.09 -3.29 -17.29
CA LEU A 88 11.34 -3.53 -18.02
C LEU A 88 11.94 -4.92 -17.74
N ASP A 89 11.78 -5.44 -16.53
CA ASP A 89 12.33 -6.75 -16.13
C ASP A 89 11.60 -7.96 -16.79
N GLN A 90 10.68 -7.72 -17.73
CA GLN A 90 9.92 -8.73 -18.51
C GLN A 90 9.18 -9.81 -17.71
N GLU A 91 9.07 -9.69 -16.38
CA GLU A 91 8.19 -10.52 -15.54
C GLU A 91 6.71 -10.12 -15.65
N HIS A 92 6.27 -9.75 -16.84
CA HIS A 92 4.99 -9.06 -17.01
C HIS A 92 3.78 -9.99 -17.06
N ASN A 93 2.99 -9.86 -16.01
CA ASN A 93 1.54 -10.00 -16.08
C ASN A 93 0.97 -8.65 -15.60
N ASP A 94 0.49 -7.79 -16.51
CA ASP A 94 -0.10 -6.47 -16.22
C ASP A 94 -1.16 -6.52 -15.11
N VAL A 95 -1.82 -7.68 -15.02
CA VAL A 95 -2.79 -8.03 -14.00
C VAL A 95 -2.18 -8.03 -12.59
N GLY A 96 -0.95 -8.51 -12.41
CA GLY A 96 -0.24 -8.51 -11.12
C GLY A 96 0.08 -7.10 -10.63
N LEU A 97 0.48 -6.20 -11.53
CA LEU A 97 0.72 -4.80 -11.23
C LEU A 97 -0.57 -4.12 -10.72
N LEU A 98 -1.66 -4.29 -11.46
CA LEU A 98 -2.97 -3.73 -11.14
C LEU A 98 -3.50 -4.29 -9.81
N LEU A 99 -3.34 -5.59 -9.57
CA LEU A 99 -3.73 -6.23 -8.31
C LEU A 99 -2.91 -5.71 -7.13
N GLY A 100 -1.61 -5.46 -7.31
CA GLY A 100 -0.76 -4.84 -6.28
C GLY A 100 -1.27 -3.45 -5.87
N PHE A 101 -1.60 -2.60 -6.85
CA PHE A 101 -2.20 -1.30 -6.61
C PHE A 101 -3.56 -1.41 -5.90
N LEU A 102 -4.42 -2.32 -6.36
CA LEU A 102 -5.77 -2.50 -5.83
C LEU A 102 -5.74 -3.01 -4.38
N LEU A 103 -4.83 -3.95 -4.07
CA LEU A 103 -4.62 -4.45 -2.73
C LEU A 103 -4.07 -3.38 -1.79
N GLY A 104 -3.08 -2.59 -2.23
CA GLY A 104 -2.56 -1.48 -1.44
C GLY A 104 -3.63 -0.42 -1.17
N ALA A 105 -4.45 -0.09 -2.17
CA ALA A 105 -5.57 0.84 -2.01
C ALA A 105 -6.63 0.30 -1.03
N ILE A 106 -6.98 -0.99 -1.10
CA ILE A 106 -7.91 -1.61 -0.14
C ILE A 106 -7.32 -1.63 1.26
N ALA A 107 -6.04 -1.97 1.43
CA ALA A 107 -5.39 -2.04 2.73
C ALA A 107 -5.37 -0.67 3.42
N ILE A 108 -4.92 0.38 2.71
CA ILE A 108 -4.87 1.75 3.23
C ILE A 108 -6.29 2.30 3.43
N GLY A 109 -7.17 2.12 2.44
CA GLY A 109 -8.56 2.59 2.50
C GLY A 109 -9.34 1.96 3.64
N SER A 110 -9.13 0.67 3.92
CA SER A 110 -9.76 -0.03 5.04
C SER A 110 -9.20 0.41 6.39
N ALA A 111 -7.88 0.68 6.47
CA ALA A 111 -7.25 1.19 7.69
C ALA A 111 -7.73 2.60 8.03
N GLU A 112 -7.86 3.49 7.04
CA GLU A 112 -8.30 4.88 7.22
C GLU A 112 -9.84 5.05 7.21
N TRP A 113 -10.60 3.99 6.92
CA TRP A 113 -12.06 4.02 6.84
C TRP A 113 -12.75 4.67 8.06
N PRO A 114 -12.33 4.40 9.32
CA PRO A 114 -12.91 5.07 10.48
C PRO A 114 -12.71 6.59 10.48
N ARG A 115 -11.57 7.07 9.96
CA ARG A 115 -11.22 8.49 9.85
C ARG A 115 -12.03 9.16 8.74
N ILE A 116 -12.14 8.53 7.58
CA ILE A 116 -12.94 9.02 6.43
C ILE A 116 -14.41 9.13 6.81
N ARG A 117 -14.98 8.08 7.42
CA ARG A 117 -16.41 8.07 7.83
C ARG A 117 -16.74 9.21 8.80
N LYS A 118 -15.80 9.56 9.69
CA LYS A 118 -15.98 10.65 10.65
C LYS A 118 -16.00 12.03 9.98
N ASN A 119 -15.26 12.23 8.90
CA ASN A 119 -15.26 13.49 8.12
C ASN A 119 -16.50 13.64 7.22
N ILE A 120 -17.14 12.54 6.81
CA ILE A 120 -18.34 12.56 5.95
C ILE A 120 -19.64 12.71 6.77
N SER A 121 -19.61 12.35 8.06
CA SER A 121 -20.79 12.42 8.95
C SER A 121 -20.98 13.79 9.64
N TYR A 122 -20.25 14.81 9.20
CA TYR A 122 -20.39 16.22 9.59
C TYR A 122 -20.86 17.03 8.38
#